data_AF-A0A380EP09-F1
#
_entry.id   AF-A0A380EP09-F1
#
_cell.length_a   1.000
_cell.length_b   1.000
_cell.length_c   1.000
_cell.angle_alpha   90.00
_cell.angle_beta   90.00
_cell.angle_gamma   90.00
#
_symmetry.space_group_name_H-M   'P 1'
#
loop_
_entity.id
_entity.type
_entity.pdbx_description
1 polymer ?
#
loop_
_entity_poly.entity_id
_entity_poly.type
_entity_poly.pdbx_seq_one_letter_code
_entity_poly.pdbx_strand_id
1 'polypeptide(L)'
;MDPTAWYMFAIFVATIIACITQPMPIGAVSIIGFTIMVLVGIVDMKTAVAGFGNNSIWLIAMAFFISRGFVKTGLGRRIALHFVKLFGKKTLGLAYSIVGVDLILAPATPSNTARAGGIMFPIIKSLSESFGSKPKDGSARKMGGISCFHRIPR
;
A
#
# COMPACT_ATOMS: atom_id res chain seq x y z
N MET A 1 -0.41 23.27 -32.98
CA MET A 1 -0.34 22.30 -31.87
C MET A 1 0.24 21.03 -32.46
N ASP A 2 1.38 20.55 -31.95
CA ASP A 2 2.03 19.34 -32.46
C ASP A 2 1.10 18.12 -32.25
N PRO A 3 0.69 17.39 -33.30
CA PRO A 3 -0.27 16.28 -33.16
C PRO A 3 0.20 15.21 -32.16
N THR A 4 1.50 14.97 -32.10
CA THR A 4 2.14 13.99 -31.22
C THR A 4 1.91 14.31 -29.74
N ALA A 5 2.05 15.59 -29.36
CA ALA A 5 1.87 16.04 -27.99
C ALA A 5 0.43 15.81 -27.50
N TRP A 6 -0.57 15.97 -28.38
CA TRP A 6 -1.96 15.72 -28.05
C TRP A 6 -2.25 14.24 -27.82
N TYR A 7 -1.65 13.35 -28.62
CA TYR A 7 -1.76 11.90 -28.42
C TYR A 7 -1.11 11.44 -27.10
N MET A 8 0.07 11.97 -26.75
CA MET A 8 0.72 11.67 -25.47
C MET A 8 -0.14 12.14 -24.28
N PHE A 9 -0.73 13.32 -24.39
CA PHE A 9 -1.65 13.84 -23.37
C PHE A 9 -2.92 12.99 -23.22
N ALA A 10 -3.53 12.59 -24.34
CA ALA A 10 -4.73 11.75 -24.33
C ALA A 10 -4.47 10.38 -23.67
N ILE A 11 -3.34 9.74 -23.97
CA ILE A 11 -2.95 8.47 -23.33
C ILE A 11 -2.64 8.66 -21.85
N PHE A 12 -1.99 9.77 -21.47
CA PHE A 12 -1.72 10.06 -20.07
C PHE A 12 -3.02 10.18 -19.25
N VAL A 13 -4.00 10.96 -19.76
CA VAL A 13 -5.31 11.09 -19.12
C VAL A 13 -6.06 9.76 -19.11
N ALA A 14 -6.05 9.01 -20.22
CA ALA A 14 -6.67 7.69 -20.29
C ALA A 14 -6.06 6.71 -19.26
N THR A 15 -4.74 6.76 -19.06
CA THR A 15 -4.04 5.93 -18.06
C THR A 15 -4.43 6.33 -16.64
N ILE A 16 -4.58 7.62 -16.34
CA ILE A 16 -5.06 8.09 -15.04
C ILE A 16 -6.49 7.59 -14.78
N ILE A 17 -7.38 7.74 -15.75
CA ILE A 17 -8.76 7.26 -15.63
C ILE A 17 -8.79 5.74 -15.43
N ALA A 18 -7.95 4.98 -16.16
CA ALA A 18 -7.83 3.54 -16.00
C ALA A 18 -7.30 3.14 -14.62
N CYS A 19 -6.37 3.91 -14.05
CA CYS A 19 -5.88 3.72 -12.68
C CYS A 19 -6.95 4.00 -11.62
N ILE A 20 -7.83 5.00 -11.83
CA ILE A 20 -8.90 5.35 -10.89
C ILE A 20 -10.06 4.36 -10.95
N THR A 21 -10.46 3.99 -12.17
CA THR A 21 -11.58 3.05 -12.39
C THR A 21 -11.27 1.63 -11.92
N GLN A 22 -9.99 1.33 -11.64
CA GLN A 22 -9.47 0.03 -11.18
C GLN A 22 -10.25 -1.18 -11.74
N PRO A 23 -10.48 -1.28 -13.07
CA PRO A 23 -11.26 -2.38 -13.63
C PRO A 23 -10.54 -3.72 -13.43
N MET A 24 -9.21 -3.68 -13.23
CA MET A 24 -8.33 -4.81 -13.04
C MET A 24 -7.18 -4.44 -12.09
N PRO A 25 -6.39 -5.42 -11.61
CA PRO A 25 -5.18 -5.15 -10.83
C PRO A 25 -4.29 -4.12 -11.53
N ILE A 26 -3.72 -3.17 -10.77
CA ILE A 26 -2.94 -2.05 -11.30
C ILE A 26 -1.87 -2.53 -12.30
N GLY A 27 -1.17 -3.63 -11.99
CA GLY A 27 -0.17 -4.20 -12.90
C GLY A 27 -0.73 -4.66 -14.25
N ALA A 28 -1.93 -5.23 -14.29
CA ALA A 28 -2.58 -5.64 -15.54
C ALA A 28 -2.98 -4.42 -16.39
N VAL A 29 -3.54 -3.39 -15.75
CA VAL A 29 -3.88 -2.13 -16.41
C VAL A 29 -2.63 -1.46 -16.99
N SER A 30 -1.51 -1.47 -16.26
CA SER A 30 -0.24 -0.93 -16.74
C SER A 30 0.30 -1.67 -17.97
N ILE A 31 0.24 -3.01 -17.99
CA ILE A 31 0.71 -3.82 -19.12
C ILE A 31 -0.18 -3.58 -20.37
N ILE A 32 -1.49 -3.51 -20.20
CA ILE A 32 -2.42 -3.24 -21.31
C ILE A 32 -2.20 -1.82 -21.84
N GLY A 33 -2.08 -0.82 -20.97
CA GLY A 33 -1.80 0.56 -21.37
C GLY A 33 -0.46 0.69 -22.11
N PHE A 34 0.59 0.02 -21.63
CA PHE A 34 1.88 -0.06 -22.31
C PHE A 34 1.77 -0.71 -23.70
N THR A 35 1.03 -1.81 -23.81
CA THR A 35 0.83 -2.52 -25.08
C THR A 35 0.10 -1.65 -26.10
N ILE A 36 -0.96 -0.95 -25.68
CA ILE A 36 -1.71 -0.02 -26.53
C ILE A 36 -0.81 1.14 -26.99
N MET A 37 0.00 1.70 -26.09
CA MET A 37 0.92 2.79 -26.43
C MET A 37 1.93 2.41 -27.52
N VAL A 38 2.49 1.19 -27.44
CA VAL A 38 3.42 0.66 -28.46
C VAL A 38 2.68 0.35 -29.77
N LEU A 39 1.47 -0.22 -29.71
CA LEU A 39 0.66 -0.54 -30.90
C LEU A 39 0.22 0.70 -31.68
N VAL A 40 -0.09 1.80 -30.99
CA VAL A 40 -0.46 3.08 -31.62
C VAL A 40 0.78 3.78 -32.23
N GLY A 41 1.99 3.28 -31.98
CA GLY A 41 3.22 3.76 -32.62
C GLY A 41 3.72 5.12 -32.11
N ILE A 42 3.23 5.57 -30.93
CA ILE A 42 3.62 6.86 -30.34
C ILE A 42 5.03 6.80 -29.74
N VAL A 43 5.44 5.63 -29.26
CA VAL A 43 6.76 5.39 -28.67
C VAL A 43 7.36 4.13 -29.27
N ASP A 44 8.61 4.21 -29.74
CA ASP A 44 9.33 3.04 -30.24
C ASP A 44 9.57 2.00 -29.13
N MET A 45 9.57 0.71 -29.49
CA MET A 45 9.75 -0.39 -28.54
C MET A 45 11.05 -0.25 -27.75
N LYS A 46 12.12 0.27 -28.37
CA LYS A 46 13.39 0.50 -27.66
C LYS A 46 13.26 1.55 -26.55
N THR A 47 12.58 2.66 -26.84
CA THR A 47 12.34 3.74 -25.87
C THR A 47 11.40 3.28 -24.76
N ALA A 48 10.38 2.49 -25.12
CA ALA A 48 9.42 1.95 -24.17
C ALA A 48 10.08 0.98 -23.17
N VAL A 49 10.99 0.11 -23.64
CA VAL A 49 11.71 -0.85 -22.77
C VAL A 49 12.84 -0.18 -21.98
N ALA A 50 13.43 0.91 -22.48
CA ALA A 50 14.47 1.66 -21.77
C ALA A 50 14.02 2.13 -20.37
N GLY A 51 12.72 2.38 -20.18
CA GLY A 51 12.15 2.72 -18.87
C GLY A 51 12.37 1.63 -17.82
N PHE A 52 12.24 0.35 -18.17
CA PHE A 52 12.42 -0.78 -17.24
C PHE A 52 13.87 -0.98 -16.77
N GLY A 53 14.84 -0.44 -17.51
CA GLY A 53 16.26 -0.47 -17.15
C GLY A 53 16.69 0.63 -16.19
N ASN A 54 15.78 1.51 -15.75
CA ASN A 54 16.15 2.65 -14.93
C ASN A 54 16.60 2.21 -13.51
N ASN A 55 17.75 2.71 -13.08
CA ASN A 55 18.36 2.35 -11.79
C ASN A 55 17.44 2.67 -10.60
N SER A 56 16.63 3.73 -10.69
CA SER A 56 15.65 4.08 -9.66
C SER A 56 14.57 3.02 -9.49
N ILE A 57 14.12 2.39 -10.59
CA ILE A 57 13.10 1.33 -10.56
C ILE A 57 13.67 0.07 -9.90
N TRP A 58 14.93 -0.27 -10.21
CA TRP A 58 15.62 -1.40 -9.59
C TRP A 58 15.91 -1.17 -8.10
N LEU A 59 16.25 0.06 -7.70
CA LEU A 59 16.41 0.43 -6.29
C LEU A 59 15.10 0.21 -5.53
N ILE A 60 13.98 0.66 -6.09
CA ILE A 60 12.65 0.45 -5.53
C ILE A 60 12.35 -1.06 -5.46
N ALA A 61 12.57 -1.81 -6.54
CA ALA A 61 12.34 -3.26 -6.57
C ALA A 61 13.10 -4.01 -5.46
N MET A 62 14.39 -3.70 -5.27
CA MET A 62 15.20 -4.29 -4.20
C MET A 62 14.71 -3.90 -2.80
N ALA A 63 14.31 -2.65 -2.59
CA ALA A 63 13.71 -2.21 -1.33
C ALA A 63 12.40 -2.97 -1.02
N PHE A 64 11.57 -3.23 -2.04
CA PHE A 64 10.36 -4.05 -1.90
C PHE A 64 10.68 -5.51 -1.56
N PHE A 65 11.73 -6.11 -2.15
CA PHE A 65 12.17 -7.45 -1.79
C PHE A 65 12.61 -7.55 -0.32
N ILE A 66 13.44 -6.61 0.14
CA ILE A 66 13.90 -6.54 1.55
C ILE A 66 12.70 -6.37 2.48
N SER A 67 11.79 -5.44 2.15
CA SER A 67 10.58 -5.20 2.91
C SER A 67 9.67 -6.44 3.01
N ARG A 68 9.44 -7.15 1.90
CA ARG A 68 8.71 -8.42 1.91
C ARG A 68 9.42 -9.48 2.75
N GLY A 69 10.76 -9.55 2.71
CA GLY A 69 11.55 -10.42 3.58
C GLY A 69 11.36 -10.09 5.07
N PHE A 70 11.34 -8.82 5.43
CA PHE A 70 11.12 -8.34 6.80
C PHE A 70 9.71 -8.69 7.33
N VAL A 71 8.69 -8.58 6.46
CA VAL A 71 7.32 -8.99 6.80
C VAL A 71 7.21 -10.52 6.91
N LYS A 72 7.79 -11.28 5.96
CA LYS A 72 7.71 -12.75 5.93
C LYS A 72 8.46 -13.41 7.09
N THR A 73 9.60 -12.86 7.50
CA THR A 73 10.36 -13.31 8.69
C THR A 73 9.67 -12.93 10.01
N GLY A 74 8.67 -12.04 9.97
CA GLY A 74 7.92 -11.61 11.15
C GLY A 74 8.69 -10.67 12.07
N LEU A 75 9.84 -10.13 11.65
CA LEU A 75 10.66 -9.22 12.46
C LEU A 75 9.86 -7.97 12.83
N GLY A 76 9.11 -7.41 11.87
CA GLY A 76 8.22 -6.27 12.11
C GLY A 76 7.15 -6.54 13.15
N ARG A 77 6.59 -7.76 13.17
CA ARG A 77 5.63 -8.18 14.19
C ARG A 77 6.27 -8.28 15.58
N ARG A 78 7.50 -8.79 15.68
CA ARG A 78 8.23 -8.85 16.95
C ARG A 78 8.53 -7.46 17.51
N ILE A 79 9.02 -6.54 16.68
CA ILE A 79 9.30 -5.15 17.07
C ILE A 79 8.02 -4.47 17.54
N ALA A 80 6.93 -4.64 16.81
CA ALA A 80 5.66 -4.04 17.18
C ALA A 80 5.10 -4.59 18.51
N LEU A 81 5.23 -5.90 18.77
CA LEU A 81 4.85 -6.50 20.04
C LEU A 81 5.70 -5.98 21.21
N HIS A 82 7.00 -5.73 21.00
CA HIS A 82 7.86 -5.11 22.02
C HIS A 82 7.39 -3.68 22.35
N PHE A 83 7.05 -2.87 21.35
CA PHE A 83 6.52 -1.52 21.55
C PHE A 83 5.18 -1.54 22.29
N VAL A 84 4.26 -2.43 21.90
CA VAL A 84 2.96 -2.59 22.58
C VAL A 84 3.16 -3.05 24.03
N LYS A 85 4.11 -3.96 24.31
CA LYS A 85 4.40 -4.38 25.69
C LYS A 85 4.95 -3.23 26.55
N LEU A 86 5.68 -2.29 25.96
CA LEU A 86 6.27 -1.15 26.69
C LEU A 86 5.23 -0.06 26.98
N PHE A 87 4.33 0.24 26.04
CA PHE A 87 3.46 1.43 26.05
C PHE A 87 1.95 1.13 26.09
N GLY A 88 1.53 -0.12 25.92
CA GLY A 88 0.13 -0.54 25.73
C GLY A 88 -0.74 -0.57 26.99
N LYS A 89 -0.33 0.03 28.10
CA LYS A 89 -1.10 0.04 29.36
C LYS A 89 -2.38 0.91 29.30
N LYS A 90 -2.49 1.82 28.33
CA LYS A 90 -3.67 2.69 28.09
C LYS A 90 -3.96 2.83 26.59
N THR A 91 -5.23 2.99 26.22
CA THR A 91 -5.70 3.12 24.82
C THR A 91 -5.00 4.24 24.05
N LEU A 92 -4.69 5.36 24.72
CA LEU A 92 -3.92 6.47 24.13
C LEU A 92 -2.45 6.09 23.86
N GLY A 93 -1.78 5.45 24.83
CA GLY A 93 -0.38 5.02 24.68
C GLY A 93 -0.19 3.99 23.56
N LEU A 94 -1.20 3.15 23.35
CA LEU A 94 -1.25 2.22 22.24
C LEU A 94 -1.33 2.91 20.87
N ALA A 95 -2.21 3.91 20.71
CA ALA A 95 -2.32 4.66 19.46
C ALA A 95 -0.98 5.34 19.12
N TYR A 96 -0.31 5.92 20.11
CA TYR A 96 1.05 6.46 19.94
C TYR A 96 2.08 5.39 19.58
N SER A 97 1.96 4.19 20.14
CA SER A 97 2.87 3.07 19.82
C SER A 97 2.72 2.62 18.37
N ILE A 98 1.50 2.58 17.85
CA ILE A 98 1.21 2.26 16.46
C ILE A 98 1.84 3.31 15.54
N VAL A 99 1.65 4.59 15.82
CA VAL A 99 2.27 5.68 15.04
C VAL A 99 3.80 5.63 15.12
N GLY A 100 4.37 5.34 16.30
CA GLY A 100 5.81 5.21 16.49
C GLY A 100 6.42 4.02 15.73
N VAL A 101 5.76 2.87 15.76
CA VAL A 101 6.17 1.70 14.96
C VAL A 101 6.03 2.01 13.47
N ASP A 102 4.98 2.71 13.05
CA ASP A 102 4.82 3.13 11.66
C ASP A 102 5.96 4.04 11.19
N LEU A 103 6.36 5.00 12.04
CA LEU A 103 7.45 5.93 11.77
C LEU A 103 8.80 5.23 11.64
N ILE A 104 9.10 4.29 12.53
CA ILE A 104 10.35 3.50 12.50
C ILE A 104 10.37 2.56 11.29
N LEU A 105 9.21 2.00 10.95
CA LEU A 105 9.09 1.04 9.88
C LEU A 105 8.92 1.68 8.49
N ALA A 106 8.57 2.96 8.44
CA ALA A 106 8.41 3.72 7.21
C ALA A 106 9.62 3.69 6.28
N PRO A 107 10.86 3.94 6.74
CA PRO A 107 12.04 3.84 5.89
C PRO A 107 12.36 2.40 5.45
N ALA A 108 12.00 1.39 6.26
CA ALA A 108 12.28 -0.01 5.96
C ALA A 108 11.25 -0.66 5.01
N THR A 109 10.03 -0.11 4.94
CA THR A 109 8.92 -0.68 4.17
C THR A 109 8.36 0.37 3.20
N PRO A 110 8.80 0.36 1.92
CA PRO A 110 8.36 1.33 0.92
C PRO A 110 6.88 1.15 0.51
N SER A 111 6.24 0.05 0.92
CA SER A 111 4.83 -0.24 0.65
C SER A 111 3.91 0.12 1.81
N ASN A 112 3.02 1.08 1.58
CA ASN A 112 1.98 1.44 2.55
C ASN A 112 1.01 0.28 2.80
N THR A 113 0.64 -0.48 1.75
CA THR A 113 -0.26 -1.64 1.86
C THR A 113 0.35 -2.77 2.67
N ALA A 114 1.65 -3.04 2.50
CA ALA A 114 2.34 -4.08 3.29
C ALA A 114 2.43 -3.71 4.78
N ARG A 115 2.60 -2.42 5.08
CA ARG A 115 2.66 -1.90 6.46
C ARG A 115 1.30 -2.02 7.17
N ALA A 116 0.25 -1.51 6.53
CA ALA A 116 -1.10 -1.52 7.06
C ALA A 116 -1.65 -2.95 7.20
N GLY A 117 -1.52 -3.79 6.16
CA GLY A 117 -2.08 -5.15 6.14
C GLY A 117 -1.22 -6.21 6.83
N GLY A 118 0.11 -6.08 6.77
CA GLY A 118 1.02 -7.11 7.29
C GLY A 118 1.38 -6.94 8.77
N ILE A 119 1.48 -5.70 9.25
CA ILE A 119 1.99 -5.40 10.59
C ILE A 119 0.91 -4.75 11.45
N MET A 120 0.21 -3.72 10.97
CA MET A 120 -0.83 -3.06 11.77
C MET A 120 -2.09 -3.91 11.96
N PHE A 121 -2.58 -4.55 10.90
CA PHE A 121 -3.78 -5.38 10.97
C PHE A 121 -3.74 -6.48 12.04
N PRO A 122 -2.70 -7.33 12.17
CA PRO A 122 -2.66 -8.34 13.23
C PRO A 122 -2.54 -7.74 14.63
N ILE A 123 -1.90 -6.58 14.80
CA ILE A 123 -1.82 -5.88 16.09
C ILE A 123 -3.21 -5.39 16.49
N ILE A 124 -3.89 -4.68 15.59
CA ILE A 124 -5.25 -4.16 15.81
C ILE A 124 -6.22 -5.31 16.10
N LYS A 125 -6.13 -6.41 15.35
CA LYS A 125 -6.94 -7.61 15.57
C LYS A 125 -6.69 -8.24 16.95
N SER A 126 -5.42 -8.48 17.30
CA SER A 126 -5.05 -9.07 18.61
C SER A 126 -5.52 -8.20 19.77
N LEU A 127 -5.51 -6.88 19.57
CA LEU A 127 -6.03 -5.95 20.56
C LEU A 127 -7.54 -5.91 20.67
N SER A 128 -8.26 -5.93 19.54
CA SER A 128 -9.72 -6.04 19.54
C SER A 128 -10.17 -7.28 20.30
N GLU A 129 -9.45 -8.38 20.14
CA GLU A 129 -9.68 -9.64 20.86
C GLU A 129 -9.34 -9.52 22.36
N SER A 130 -8.22 -8.86 22.72
CA SER A 130 -7.78 -8.69 24.11
C SER A 130 -8.64 -7.70 24.92
N PHE A 131 -9.22 -6.68 24.26
CA PHE A 131 -10.15 -5.72 24.86
C PHE A 131 -11.63 -6.17 24.75
N GLY A 132 -11.89 -7.42 24.37
CA GLY A 132 -13.24 -8.01 24.36
C GLY A 132 -14.21 -7.41 23.34
N SER A 133 -13.73 -6.61 22.39
CA SER A 133 -14.57 -6.02 21.33
C SER A 133 -14.66 -6.98 20.16
N LYS A 134 -15.62 -7.90 20.24
CA LYS A 134 -15.99 -8.77 19.13
C LYS A 134 -16.86 -7.98 18.14
N PRO A 135 -16.60 -8.04 16.82
CA PRO A 135 -17.41 -7.37 15.79
C PRO A 135 -18.86 -7.90 15.67
N LYS A 136 -19.30 -8.80 16.55
CA LYS A 136 -20.65 -9.39 16.56
C LYS A 136 -21.60 -8.84 17.63
N ASP A 137 -21.14 -8.05 18.61
CA ASP A 137 -21.95 -7.69 19.79
C ASP A 137 -22.35 -6.20 19.89
N GLY A 138 -22.46 -5.48 18.77
CA GLY A 138 -23.07 -4.13 18.80
C GLY A 138 -22.34 -3.07 19.63
N SER A 139 -21.12 -3.33 20.11
CA SER A 139 -20.29 -2.38 20.88
C SER A 139 -19.57 -1.34 19.99
N ALA A 140 -20.14 -1.05 18.82
CA ALA A 140 -19.64 -0.11 17.81
C ALA A 140 -19.33 1.31 18.35
N ARG A 141 -19.81 1.65 19.55
CA ARG A 141 -19.66 2.96 20.17
C ARG A 141 -18.36 3.21 20.95
N LYS A 142 -17.56 2.21 21.33
CA LYS A 142 -16.38 2.48 22.19
C LYS A 142 -15.02 2.41 21.49
N MET A 143 -14.87 1.67 20.40
CA MET A 143 -13.61 1.66 19.61
C MET A 143 -13.78 1.12 18.17
N GLY A 144 -14.97 0.62 17.79
CA GLY A 144 -15.24 0.11 16.44
C GLY A 144 -15.58 1.18 15.39
N GLY A 145 -15.97 2.39 15.82
CA GLY A 145 -16.44 3.44 14.91
C GLY A 145 -15.39 3.92 13.90
N ILE A 146 -14.10 3.92 14.27
CA ILE A 146 -13.03 4.43 13.40
C ILE A 146 -12.59 3.38 12.36
N SER A 147 -12.73 2.07 12.65
CA SER A 147 -12.49 1.01 11.65
C SER A 147 -13.73 0.68 10.81
N CYS A 148 -14.94 0.96 11.30
CA CYS A 148 -16.16 0.75 10.50
C CYS A 148 -16.36 1.81 9.41
N PHE A 149 -15.68 2.97 9.49
CA PHE A 149 -15.75 3.99 8.45
C PHE A 149 -14.84 3.71 7.23
N HIS A 150 -13.96 2.70 7.28
CA HIS A 150 -13.18 2.27 6.11
C HIS A 150 -13.78 1.04 5.40
N ARG A 151 -15.00 0.63 5.79
CA ARG A 151 -15.79 -0.36 5.04
C ARG A 151 -17.08 0.29 4.57
N ILE A 152 -16.97 1.30 3.71
CA ILE A 152 -18.06 1.66 2.80
C ILE A 152 -17.77 0.95 1.47
N PRO A 153 -18.68 0.06 1.02
CA PRO A 153 -18.57 -0.68 -0.23
C PRO A 153 -19.03 0.20 -1.39
N ARG A 154 -18.19 0.31 -2.43
CA ARG A 154 -18.50 0.14 -3.86
C ARG A 154 -17.18 0.23 -4.61
#